data_AF-A0A2T7UYX3-F1
#
_entry.id   AF-A0A2T7UYX3-F1
#
_cell.length_a   1.000
_cell.length_b   1.000
_cell.length_c   1.000
_cell.angle_alpha   90.00
_cell.angle_beta   90.00
_cell.angle_gamma   90.00
#
_symmetry.space_group_name_H-M   'P 1'
#
loop_
_entity.id
_entity.type
_entity.pdbx_description
1 polymer ?
#
loop_
_entity_poly.entity_id
_entity_poly.type
_entity_poly.pdbx_seq_one_letter_code
_entity_poly.pdbx_strand_id
1 'polypeptide(L)'
;MTKLTSTPAGAVLVAIDMSKSRQEVLIERPEGGRRRRMTVMATRQDYDGFAEKLAAIGRPIIVGFEATGNYHRTLAHRLLTAGFELRLISSVALARTREALHNGWDKNDPKDAQVILHMLRIGATQRYV
;
A
#
# COMPACT_ATOMS: atom_id res chain seq x y z
N MET A 1 3.95 -2.29 24.23
CA MET A 1 4.70 -3.03 23.19
C MET A 1 3.83 -3.16 21.96
N THR A 2 4.16 -2.48 20.85
CA THR A 2 3.45 -2.64 19.58
C THR A 2 3.81 -4.01 19.01
N LYS A 3 2.83 -4.91 18.87
CA LYS A 3 3.05 -6.22 18.25
C LYS A 3 3.42 -6.00 16.78
N LEU A 4 4.69 -6.20 16.44
CA LEU A 4 5.13 -6.24 15.04
C LEU A 4 4.49 -7.49 14.41
N THR A 5 3.50 -7.29 13.56
CA THR A 5 2.86 -8.38 12.82
C THR A 5 3.75 -8.66 11.62
N SER A 6 4.49 -9.78 11.66
CA SER A 6 5.39 -10.15 10.56
C SER A 6 4.62 -10.29 9.25
N THR A 7 5.23 -9.87 8.16
CA THR A 7 4.69 -10.04 6.80
C THR A 7 4.90 -11.50 6.38
N PRO A 8 3.85 -12.27 6.03
CA PRO A 8 4.00 -13.64 5.59
C PRO A 8 4.87 -13.73 4.33
N ALA A 9 5.79 -14.69 4.29
CA ALA A 9 6.77 -14.84 3.20
C ALA A 9 6.14 -15.07 1.80
N GLY A 10 4.90 -15.56 1.75
CA GLY A 10 4.13 -15.79 0.51
C GLY A 10 3.07 -14.72 0.21
N ALA A 11 3.04 -13.60 0.95
CA ALA A 11 2.06 -12.56 0.74
C ALA A 11 2.42 -11.68 -0.47
N VAL A 12 1.38 -11.25 -1.19
CA VAL A 12 1.48 -10.20 -2.20
C VAL A 12 1.40 -8.85 -1.48
N LEU A 13 2.39 -8.00 -1.73
CA LEU A 13 2.47 -6.67 -1.15
C LEU A 13 1.85 -5.66 -2.11
N VAL A 14 0.94 -4.86 -1.59
CA VAL A 14 0.25 -3.82 -2.33
C VAL A 14 0.51 -2.51 -1.62
N ALA A 15 1.29 -1.63 -2.26
CA ALA A 15 1.52 -0.28 -1.76
C ALA A 15 0.56 0.68 -2.46
N ILE A 16 -0.14 1.50 -1.69
CA ILE A 16 -1.04 2.52 -2.22
C ILE A 16 -0.59 3.90 -1.75
N ASP A 17 -0.20 4.72 -2.71
CA ASP A 17 -0.03 6.15 -2.50
C ASP A 17 -1.40 6.84 -2.67
N MET A 18 -1.84 7.50 -1.61
CA MET A 18 -3.20 7.98 -1.47
C MET A 18 -3.32 9.45 -1.90
N SER A 19 -4.21 9.74 -2.85
CA SER A 19 -4.51 11.11 -3.26
C SER A 19 -6.02 11.39 -3.34
N LYS A 20 -6.39 12.65 -3.57
CA LYS A 20 -7.80 13.08 -3.57
C LYS A 20 -8.62 12.46 -4.71
N SER A 21 -8.05 12.29 -5.90
CA SER A 21 -8.80 11.90 -7.11
C SER A 21 -8.39 10.55 -7.68
N ARG A 22 -7.16 10.11 -7.43
CA ARG A 22 -6.62 8.84 -7.94
C ARG A 22 -5.64 8.23 -6.93
N GLN A 23 -5.55 6.93 -6.89
CA GLN A 23 -4.64 6.22 -5.99
C GLN A 23 -3.62 5.52 -6.87
N GLU A 24 -2.34 5.75 -6.58
CA GLU A 24 -1.26 5.08 -7.29
C GLU A 24 -0.90 3.80 -6.56
N VAL A 25 -1.11 2.67 -7.23
CA VAL A 25 -0.95 1.34 -6.64
C VAL A 25 0.27 0.66 -7.24
N LEU A 26 1.11 0.11 -6.37
CA LEU A 26 2.24 -0.73 -6.72
C LEU A 26 2.08 -2.11 -6.11
N ILE A 27 2.02 -3.14 -6.94
CA ILE A 27 1.83 -4.54 -6.54
C ILE A 27 3.13 -5.31 -6.76
N GLU A 28 3.55 -6.06 -5.75
CA GLU A 28 4.72 -6.93 -5.78
C GLU A 28 4.34 -8.35 -5.32
N ARG A 29 4.70 -9.33 -6.13
CA ARG A 29 4.48 -10.76 -5.84
C ARG A 29 5.71 -11.35 -5.13
N PRO A 30 5.51 -12.35 -4.25
CA PRO A 30 6.60 -12.93 -3.47
C PRO A 30 7.61 -13.73 -4.32
N GLU A 31 7.20 -14.25 -5.47
CA GLU A 31 8.04 -15.07 -6.37
C GLU A 31 9.17 -14.29 -7.06
N GLY A 32 9.26 -12.99 -6.82
CA GLY A 32 10.09 -12.11 -7.62
C GLY A 32 9.46 -11.85 -8.99
N GLY A 33 9.90 -10.78 -9.66
CA GLY A 33 9.37 -10.37 -10.96
C GLY A 33 9.03 -8.89 -11.04
N ARG A 34 8.47 -8.49 -12.18
CA ARG A 34 8.18 -7.08 -12.46
C ARG A 34 7.02 -6.60 -11.59
N ARG A 35 7.29 -5.57 -10.79
CA ARG A 35 6.26 -4.85 -10.04
C ARG A 35 5.21 -4.29 -11.00
N ARG A 36 3.93 -4.48 -10.66
CA ARG A 36 2.83 -3.97 -11.47
C ARG A 36 2.37 -2.63 -10.90
N ARG A 37 2.32 -1.61 -11.74
CA ARG A 37 1.73 -0.31 -11.41
C ARG A 37 0.32 -0.23 -11.98
N MET A 38 -0.58 0.41 -11.24
CA MET A 38 -1.89 0.80 -11.74
C MET A 38 -2.42 2.02 -10.99
N THR A 39 -3.22 2.81 -11.69
CA THR A 39 -3.97 3.93 -11.10
C THR A 39 -5.41 3.49 -10.84
N VAL A 40 -5.94 3.81 -9.67
CA VAL A 40 -7.33 3.55 -9.28
C VAL A 40 -8.01 4.88 -9.03
N MET A 41 -9.06 5.22 -9.77
CA MET A 41 -9.74 6.50 -9.52
C MET A 41 -10.51 6.43 -8.19
N ALA A 42 -10.74 7.59 -7.57
CA ALA A 42 -11.52 7.71 -6.35
C ALA A 42 -13.04 7.60 -6.63
N THR A 43 -13.44 6.51 -7.30
CA THR A 43 -14.84 6.17 -7.59
C THR A 43 -15.17 4.83 -6.95
N ARG A 44 -16.46 4.61 -6.61
CA ARG A 44 -16.91 3.34 -6.06
C ARG A 44 -16.65 2.18 -7.02
N GLN A 45 -16.93 2.37 -8.31
CA GLN A 45 -16.74 1.35 -9.34
C GLN A 45 -15.27 0.91 -9.44
N ASP A 46 -14.34 1.86 -9.42
CA ASP A 46 -12.91 1.53 -9.47
C ASP A 46 -12.42 0.87 -8.19
N TYR A 47 -12.94 1.25 -7.02
CA TYR A 47 -12.64 0.57 -5.76
C TYR A 47 -13.18 -0.86 -5.71
N ASP A 48 -14.39 -1.09 -6.21
CA ASP A 48 -14.99 -2.42 -6.34
C ASP A 48 -14.16 -3.29 -7.28
N GLY A 49 -13.87 -2.80 -8.49
CA GLY A 49 -13.05 -3.52 -9.47
C GLY A 49 -11.61 -3.72 -9.00
N PHE A 50 -11.07 -2.83 -8.18
CA PHE A 50 -9.75 -3.02 -7.56
C PHE A 50 -9.77 -4.15 -6.53
N ALA A 51 -10.77 -4.18 -5.64
CA ALA A 51 -10.93 -5.26 -4.66
C ALA A 51 -11.09 -6.61 -5.35
N GLU A 52 -11.87 -6.70 -6.43
CA GLU A 52 -12.03 -7.91 -7.24
C GLU A 52 -10.70 -8.35 -7.89
N LYS A 53 -9.94 -7.41 -8.47
CA LYS A 53 -8.61 -7.69 -9.04
C LYS A 53 -7.64 -8.24 -8.01
N LEU A 54 -7.68 -7.73 -6.78
CA LEU A 54 -6.87 -8.24 -5.68
C LEU A 54 -7.33 -9.63 -5.27
N ALA A 55 -8.63 -9.85 -5.06
CA ALA A 55 -9.16 -11.16 -4.70
C ALA A 55 -8.83 -12.24 -5.74
N ALA A 56 -8.87 -11.91 -7.03
CA ALA A 56 -8.53 -12.80 -8.13
C ALA A 56 -7.07 -13.28 -8.15
N ILE A 57 -6.16 -12.68 -7.38
CA ILE A 57 -4.78 -13.14 -7.25
C ILE A 57 -4.70 -14.48 -6.51
N GLY A 58 -5.67 -14.79 -5.64
CA GLY A 58 -5.76 -16.08 -4.94
C GLY A 58 -4.63 -16.32 -3.93
N ARG A 59 -4.06 -15.25 -3.35
CA ARG A 59 -2.99 -15.31 -2.35
C ARG A 59 -3.26 -14.37 -1.19
N PRO A 60 -2.60 -14.57 -0.03
CA PRO A 60 -2.61 -13.58 1.04
C PRO A 60 -2.12 -12.22 0.50
N ILE A 61 -2.90 -11.17 0.74
CA ILE A 61 -2.59 -9.81 0.29
C ILE A 61 -2.46 -8.91 1.52
N ILE A 62 -1.36 -8.17 1.57
CA ILE A 62 -1.15 -7.11 2.55
C ILE A 62 -1.09 -5.80 1.82
N VAL A 63 -2.00 -4.90 2.17
CA VAL A 63 -2.08 -3.57 1.60
C VAL A 63 -1.51 -2.57 2.59
N GLY A 64 -0.51 -1.81 2.14
CA GLY A 64 0.10 -0.72 2.90
C GLY A 64 -0.26 0.62 2.29
N PHE A 65 -0.56 1.60 3.14
CA PHE A 65 -0.78 2.98 2.72
C PHE A 65 -0.38 3.96 3.83
N GLU A 66 -0.12 5.20 3.42
CA GLU A 66 0.00 6.33 4.32
C GLU A 66 -1.38 6.98 4.53
N ALA A 67 -1.73 7.29 5.78
CA ALA A 67 -2.95 8.03 6.09
C ALA A 67 -2.78 9.52 5.82
N THR A 68 -2.99 9.94 4.56
CA THR A 68 -3.01 11.36 4.21
C THR A 68 -4.43 11.91 4.29
N GLY A 69 -4.74 12.62 5.38
CA GLY A 69 -6.07 13.19 5.63
C GLY A 69 -7.17 12.12 5.73
N ASN A 70 -8.41 12.44 5.30
CA ASN A 70 -9.55 11.52 5.38
C ASN A 70 -9.83 10.72 4.10
N TYR A 71 -9.11 11.00 3.00
CA TYR A 71 -9.38 10.39 1.69
C TYR A 71 -9.17 8.86 1.69
N HIS A 72 -8.32 8.36 2.58
CA HIS A 72 -8.04 6.94 2.67
C HIS A 72 -9.20 6.10 3.20
N ARG A 73 -10.13 6.70 3.95
CA ARG A 73 -11.16 5.95 4.68
C ARG A 73 -12.08 5.16 3.76
N THR A 74 -12.46 5.70 2.60
CA THR A 74 -13.40 5.04 1.69
C THR A 74 -12.78 3.78 1.07
N LEU A 75 -11.55 3.89 0.55
CA LEU A 75 -10.84 2.74 0.00
C LEU A 75 -10.48 1.73 1.10
N ALA A 76 -9.98 2.20 2.24
CA ALA A 76 -9.62 1.35 3.36
C ALA A 76 -10.84 0.56 3.87
N HIS A 77 -11.98 1.22 4.08
CA HIS A 77 -13.22 0.55 4.47
C HIS A 77 -13.60 -0.53 3.45
N ARG A 78 -13.58 -0.21 2.15
CA ARG A 78 -13.94 -1.18 1.11
C ARG A 78 -13.02 -2.41 1.10
N LEU A 79 -11.72 -2.21 1.28
CA LEU A 79 -10.74 -3.29 1.33
C LEU A 79 -10.84 -4.11 2.62
N LEU A 80 -11.13 -3.48 3.77
CA LEU A 80 -11.42 -4.19 5.02
C LEU A 80 -12.66 -5.05 4.90
N THR A 81 -13.75 -4.52 4.34
CA THR A 81 -14.99 -5.29 4.12
C THR A 81 -14.77 -6.46 3.15
N ALA A 82 -13.81 -6.35 2.23
CA ALA A 82 -13.40 -7.44 1.35
C ALA A 82 -12.51 -8.50 2.04
N GLY A 83 -12.12 -8.27 3.30
CA GLY A 83 -11.30 -9.20 4.09
C GLY A 83 -9.79 -9.06 3.90
N PHE A 84 -9.30 -7.98 3.27
CA PHE A 84 -7.87 -7.77 3.10
C PHE A 84 -7.21 -7.29 4.40
N GLU A 85 -5.94 -7.66 4.60
CA GLU A 85 -5.13 -7.11 5.68
C GLU A 85 -4.61 -5.73 5.28
N LEU A 86 -5.01 -4.70 6.03
CA LEU A 86 -4.56 -3.33 5.85
C LEU A 86 -3.50 -2.96 6.88
N ARG A 87 -2.49 -2.23 6.42
CA ARG A 87 -1.40 -1.72 7.23
C ARG A 87 -1.18 -0.23 6.99
N LEU A 88 -1.14 0.51 8.09
CA LEU A 88 -0.83 1.93 8.11
C LEU A 88 0.67 2.16 8.23
N ILE A 89 1.18 3.11 7.47
CA ILE A 89 2.55 3.60 7.58
C ILE A 89 2.53 5.01 8.13
N SER A 90 3.41 5.27 9.10
CA SER A 90 3.61 6.61 9.67
C SER A 90 4.18 7.54 8.62
N SER A 91 3.54 8.70 8.41
CA SER A 91 4.03 9.78 7.54
C SER A 91 5.47 10.19 7.85
N VAL A 92 5.83 10.25 9.14
CA VAL A 92 7.18 10.62 9.58
C VAL A 92 8.18 9.53 9.20
N ALA A 93 7.82 8.26 9.41
CA ALA A 93 8.69 7.15 9.05
C ALA A 93 8.85 7.04 7.52
N LEU A 94 7.76 7.23 6.77
CA LEU A 94 7.79 7.26 5.31
C LEU A 94 8.72 8.37 4.79
N ALA A 95 8.58 9.60 5.31
CA ALA A 95 9.41 10.72 4.91
C ALA A 95 10.91 10.46 5.14
N ARG A 96 11.27 9.94 6.34
CA ARG A 96 12.67 9.61 6.67
C ARG A 96 13.22 8.47 5.81
N THR A 97 12.44 7.42 5.59
CA THR A 97 12.87 6.30 4.73
C THR A 97 12.98 6.77 3.27
N ARG A 98 12.11 7.67 2.82
CA ARG A 98 12.21 8.27 1.49
C ARG A 98 13.50 9.05 1.31
N GLU A 99 13.86 9.89 2.28
CA GLU A 99 15.13 10.62 2.28
C GLU A 99 16.33 9.67 2.23
N ALA A 100 16.32 8.62 3.05
CA ALA A 100 17.41 7.64 3.11
C ALA A 100 17.55 6.81 1.81
N LEU A 101 16.44 6.50 1.14
CA LEU A 101 16.44 5.69 -0.09
C LEU A 101 16.64 6.51 -1.36
N HIS A 102 16.27 7.80 -1.37
CA HIS A 102 16.29 8.64 -2.57
C HIS A 102 17.09 9.92 -2.31
N ASN A 103 18.36 9.90 -2.70
CA ASN A 103 19.28 11.05 -2.56
C ASN A 103 19.21 12.06 -3.73
N GLY A 104 18.12 12.08 -4.49
CA GLY A 104 17.98 12.89 -5.71
C GLY A 104 16.88 13.95 -5.60
N TRP A 105 17.13 15.13 -6.18
CA TRP A 105 16.25 16.31 -6.18
C TRP A 105 14.94 16.16 -6.98
N ASP A 106 14.73 14.98 -7.58
CA ASP A 106 13.56 14.64 -8.38
C ASP A 106 12.32 14.44 -7.49
N LYS A 107 11.37 15.37 -7.58
CA LYS A 107 9.99 15.22 -7.09
C LYS A 107 9.19 14.32 -8.04
N ASN A 108 9.36 13.01 -7.88
CA ASN A 108 8.54 12.03 -8.58
C ASN A 108 7.72 11.22 -7.58
N ASP A 109 6.39 11.41 -7.64
CA ASP A 109 5.35 10.63 -6.94
C ASP A 109 5.54 9.09 -7.01
N PRO A 110 6.09 8.45 -8.07
CA PRO A 110 6.30 6.98 -8.06
C PRO A 110 7.30 6.47 -7.01
N LYS A 111 7.91 7.35 -6.21
CA LYS A 111 8.78 6.99 -5.08
C LYS A 111 7.98 6.59 -3.84
N ASP A 112 6.86 7.23 -3.55
CA ASP A 112 6.16 7.02 -2.28
C ASP A 112 5.60 5.60 -2.18
N ALA A 113 4.98 5.08 -3.25
CA ALA A 113 4.55 3.68 -3.30
C ALA A 113 5.72 2.67 -3.16
N GLN A 114 6.93 3.02 -3.61
CA GLN A 114 8.10 2.14 -3.43
C GLN A 114 8.60 2.14 -1.98
N VAL A 115 8.58 3.31 -1.33
CA VAL A 115 8.93 3.42 0.09
C VAL A 115 7.90 2.66 0.93
N ILE A 116 6.61 2.80 0.62
CA ILE A 116 5.52 2.03 1.28
C ILE A 116 5.78 0.52 1.15
N LEU A 117 6.10 0.05 -0.04
CA LEU A 117 6.41 -1.36 -0.30
C LEU A 117 7.62 -1.85 0.53
N HIS A 118 8.66 -1.02 0.63
CA HIS A 118 9.82 -1.31 1.46
C HIS A 118 9.43 -1.40 2.95
N MET A 119 8.62 -0.46 3.44
CA MET A 119 8.14 -0.43 4.83
C MET A 119 7.28 -1.65 5.18
N LEU A 120 6.42 -2.09 4.25
CA LEU A 120 5.67 -3.35 4.36
C LEU A 120 6.60 -4.56 4.52
N ARG A 121 7.70 -4.60 3.76
CA ARG A 121 8.65 -5.71 3.76
C ARG A 121 9.43 -5.81 5.08
N ILE A 122 9.88 -4.68 5.61
CA ILE A 122 10.61 -4.65 6.89
C ILE A 122 9.68 -4.69 8.12
N GLY A 123 8.35 -4.67 7.90
CA GLY A 123 7.35 -4.71 8.97
C GLY A 123 7.21 -3.41 9.76
N ALA A 124 7.77 -2.29 9.27
CA ALA A 124 7.68 -0.96 9.90
C ALA A 124 6.30 -0.32 9.67
N THR A 125 5.27 -0.99 10.20
CA THR A 125 3.86 -0.74 9.90
C THR A 125 3.00 -0.97 11.14
N GLN A 126 1.80 -0.41 11.15
CA GLN A 126 0.77 -0.69 12.15
C GLN A 126 -0.43 -1.35 11.49
N ARG A 127 -1.08 -2.31 12.15
CA ARG A 127 -2.33 -2.88 11.63
C ARG A 127 -3.42 -1.81 11.63
N TYR A 128 -4.11 -1.67 10.50
CA TYR A 128 -5.27 -0.82 10.38
C TYR A 128 -6.52 -1.66 10.68
N VAL A 129 -7.32 -1.23 11.66
CA VAL A 129 -8.52 -1.92 12.16
C VAL A 129 -9.73 -1.03 12.09
#